data_AF-G7JQZ6-F1
#
_entry.id   AF-G7JQZ6-F1
#
_cell.length_a   1.000
_cell.length_b   1.000
_cell.length_c   1.000
_cell.angle_alpha   90.00
_cell.angle_beta   90.00
_cell.angle_gamma   90.00
#
_symmetry.space_group_name_H-M   'P 1'
#
loop_
_entity.id
_entity.type
_entity.pdbx_description
1 polymer ?
#
loop_
_entity_poly.entity_id
_entity_poly.type
_entity_poly.pdbx_seq_one_letter_code
_entity_poly.pdbx_strand_id
1 'polypeptide(L)'
;MVGDRTKKQKLTENPEEVDAELILSIEKLQEIQDDLEKINDEASDKVLEIEQKYNEIRKPVYDKRNEIIKSIPDFWLNAFLSHPTLSELLNDEDQKIFKYLSSLEVEDNKDVKSGYTITLNFNPNPYFEDSKLSKTFTFREEGTTEITATPIKWKEGKGIPNGDNHEKKGNKRPPVDVSFLSWFCDCEQKDDMADIHDELAELIKDDLWSNPLIYFNSEEPDEEDADDEADDEEKDEDDSEEEDDEEGDDEEGN
;
A
#
# COMPACT_ATOMS: atom_id res chain seq x y z
N MET A 1 -57.79 54.26 -36.40
CA MET A 1 -58.74 53.91 -35.32
C MET A 1 -58.68 52.41 -35.17
N VAL A 2 -58.41 51.76 -34.05
CA VAL A 2 -58.03 52.11 -32.67
C VAL A 2 -57.25 50.87 -32.21
N GLY A 3 -56.08 51.05 -31.59
CA GLY A 3 -55.33 49.94 -30.99
C GLY A 3 -55.98 49.49 -29.69
N ASP A 4 -55.96 48.18 -29.43
CA ASP A 4 -56.37 47.63 -28.14
C ASP A 4 -55.21 46.90 -27.44
N ARG A 5 -55.26 47.00 -26.13
CA ARG A 5 -54.16 46.99 -25.18
C ARG A 5 -53.84 45.57 -24.72
N THR A 6 -52.55 45.24 -24.71
CA THR A 6 -52.04 44.21 -23.78
C THR A 6 -50.69 44.68 -23.25
N LYS A 7 -50.74 45.55 -22.24
CA LYS A 7 -49.55 45.99 -21.51
C LYS A 7 -49.34 45.01 -20.34
N LYS A 8 -48.63 43.90 -20.60
CA LYS A 8 -48.05 43.06 -19.54
C LYS A 8 -46.84 43.79 -18.93
N GLN A 9 -46.73 43.61 -17.62
CA GLN A 9 -45.70 44.06 -16.67
C GLN A 9 -44.37 44.50 -17.29
N LYS A 10 -43.96 45.72 -16.95
CA LYS A 10 -42.55 46.10 -16.93
C LYS A 10 -42.13 46.07 -15.46
N LEU A 11 -41.63 44.92 -15.00
CA LEU A 11 -40.74 44.88 -13.84
C LEU A 11 -39.47 45.57 -14.30
N THR A 12 -39.34 46.84 -13.93
CA THR A 12 -38.07 47.55 -13.98
C THR A 12 -37.33 47.17 -12.70
N GLU A 13 -36.61 46.06 -12.73
CA GLU A 13 -35.58 45.81 -11.71
C GLU A 13 -34.45 46.79 -11.97
N ASN A 14 -34.14 47.58 -10.93
CA ASN A 14 -33.11 48.60 -10.97
C ASN A 14 -31.74 47.88 -10.94
N PRO A 15 -30.80 48.17 -11.85
CA PRO A 15 -29.50 47.48 -11.88
C PRO A 15 -28.72 47.56 -10.55
N GLU A 16 -28.93 48.62 -9.78
CA GLU A 16 -28.31 48.85 -8.46
C GLU A 16 -28.95 48.01 -7.33
N GLU A 17 -30.22 47.61 -7.45
CA GLU A 17 -30.88 46.73 -6.47
C GLU A 17 -30.50 45.27 -6.66
N VAL A 18 -30.29 44.84 -7.91
CA VAL A 18 -29.82 43.49 -8.26
C VAL A 18 -28.40 43.24 -7.74
N ASP A 19 -27.54 44.27 -7.74
CA ASP A 19 -26.17 44.17 -7.21
C ASP A 19 -26.17 44.02 -5.68
N ALA A 20 -27.03 44.75 -4.97
CA ALA A 20 -27.18 44.62 -3.52
C ALA A 20 -27.78 43.28 -3.09
N GLU A 21 -28.79 42.77 -3.80
CA GLU A 21 -29.38 41.46 -3.53
C GLU A 21 -28.42 40.31 -3.84
N LEU A 22 -27.60 40.46 -4.89
CA LEU A 22 -26.54 39.51 -5.22
C LEU A 22 -25.46 39.47 -4.12
N ILE A 23 -25.00 40.61 -3.64
CA ILE A 23 -24.02 40.69 -2.54
C ILE A 23 -24.58 40.02 -1.28
N LEU A 24 -25.82 40.34 -0.88
CA LEU A 24 -26.47 39.70 0.27
C LEU A 24 -26.63 38.18 0.10
N SER A 25 -26.83 37.71 -1.13
CA SER A 25 -26.93 36.28 -1.42
C SER A 25 -25.57 35.58 -1.32
N ILE A 26 -24.49 36.25 -1.73
CA ILE A 26 -23.12 35.75 -1.59
C ILE A 26 -22.71 35.70 -0.10
N GLU A 27 -23.04 36.73 0.69
CA GLU A 27 -22.77 36.74 2.13
C GLU A 27 -23.47 35.56 2.84
N LYS A 28 -24.76 35.34 2.56
CA LYS A 28 -25.48 34.16 3.09
C LYS A 28 -24.89 32.84 2.63
N LEU A 29 -24.40 32.77 1.39
CA LEU A 29 -23.74 31.57 0.90
C LEU A 29 -22.41 31.34 1.63
N GLN A 30 -21.64 32.40 1.93
CA GLN A 30 -20.42 32.30 2.72
C GLN A 30 -20.73 31.80 4.15
N GLU A 31 -21.77 32.33 4.81
CA GLU A 31 -22.19 31.83 6.13
C GLU A 31 -22.50 30.33 6.11
N ILE A 32 -23.18 29.84 5.06
CA ILE A 32 -23.45 28.41 4.89
C ILE A 32 -22.17 27.60 4.66
N GLN A 33 -21.20 28.14 3.91
CA GLN A 33 -19.91 27.49 3.68
C GLN A 33 -19.09 27.39 4.98
N ASP A 34 -19.09 28.44 5.80
CA ASP A 34 -18.43 28.44 7.11
C ASP A 34 -19.08 27.41 8.07
N ASP A 35 -20.41 27.30 8.05
CA ASP A 35 -21.14 26.27 8.82
C ASP A 35 -20.81 24.85 8.33
N LEU A 36 -20.66 24.63 7.01
CA LEU A 36 -20.26 23.35 6.44
C LEU A 36 -18.83 22.97 6.78
N GLU A 37 -17.89 23.92 6.74
CA GLU A 37 -16.50 23.73 7.16
C GLU A 37 -16.44 23.27 8.62
N LYS A 38 -17.18 23.95 9.50
CA LYS A 38 -17.27 23.56 10.90
C LYS A 38 -17.82 22.15 11.12
N ILE A 39 -18.85 21.74 10.35
CA ILE A 39 -19.38 20.38 10.41
C ILE A 39 -18.33 19.35 9.94
N ASN A 40 -17.58 19.68 8.90
CA ASN A 40 -16.51 18.82 8.39
C ASN A 40 -15.37 18.68 9.40
N ASP A 41 -14.98 19.76 10.08
CA ASP A 41 -13.99 19.73 11.16
C ASP A 41 -14.44 18.81 12.29
N GLU A 42 -15.70 18.94 12.76
CA GLU A 42 -16.26 18.07 13.79
C GLU A 42 -16.31 16.59 13.36
N ALA A 43 -16.56 16.31 12.08
CA ALA A 43 -16.53 14.96 11.54
C ALA A 43 -15.09 14.41 11.48
N SER A 44 -14.14 15.25 11.05
CA SER A 44 -12.72 14.97 10.99
C SER A 44 -12.18 14.61 12.39
N ASP A 45 -12.53 15.37 13.42
CA ASP A 45 -12.15 15.11 14.81
C ASP A 45 -12.67 13.76 15.31
N LYS A 46 -13.94 13.43 15.01
CA LYS A 46 -14.52 12.12 15.39
C LYS A 46 -13.82 10.95 14.71
N VAL A 47 -13.44 11.08 13.44
CA VAL A 47 -12.66 10.05 12.74
C VAL A 47 -11.31 9.86 13.43
N LEU A 48 -10.63 10.96 13.77
CA LEU A 48 -9.35 10.90 14.47
C LEU A 48 -9.46 10.21 15.84
N GLU A 49 -10.48 10.54 16.63
CA GLU A 49 -10.74 9.88 17.93
C GLU A 49 -10.95 8.36 17.77
N ILE A 50 -11.68 7.95 16.73
CA ILE A 50 -11.90 6.53 16.42
C ILE A 50 -10.58 5.86 16.04
N GLU A 51 -9.81 6.45 15.14
CA GLU A 51 -8.52 5.91 14.70
C GLU A 51 -7.54 5.76 15.86
N GLN A 52 -7.38 6.79 16.70
CA GLN A 52 -6.54 6.74 17.90
C GLN A 52 -6.96 5.59 18.83
N LYS A 53 -8.26 5.47 19.12
CA LYS A 53 -8.79 4.38 19.95
C LYS A 53 -8.46 3.00 19.37
N TYR A 54 -8.64 2.81 18.06
CA TYR A 54 -8.37 1.50 17.45
C TYR A 54 -6.87 1.23 17.32
N ASN A 55 -6.02 2.24 17.19
CA ASN A 55 -4.57 2.08 17.23
C ASN A 55 -4.08 1.59 18.59
N GLU A 56 -4.62 2.14 19.69
CA GLU A 56 -4.34 1.64 21.04
C GLU A 56 -4.78 0.17 21.23
N ILE A 57 -5.90 -0.23 20.61
CA ILE A 57 -6.40 -1.62 20.68
C ILE A 57 -5.56 -2.55 19.79
N ARG A 58 -5.13 -2.10 18.60
CA ARG A 58 -4.31 -2.88 17.66
C ARG A 58 -2.89 -3.08 18.16
N LYS A 59 -2.29 -2.08 18.83
CA LYS A 59 -0.90 -2.13 19.31
C LYS A 59 -0.55 -3.42 20.08
N PRO A 60 -1.26 -3.83 21.15
CA PRO A 60 -0.94 -5.05 21.87
C PRO A 60 -1.17 -6.34 21.05
N VAL A 61 -1.98 -6.27 19.98
CA VAL A 61 -2.16 -7.40 19.05
C VAL A 61 -0.97 -7.47 18.08
N TYR A 62 -0.51 -6.34 17.55
CA TYR A 62 0.70 -6.26 16.75
C TYR A 62 1.95 -6.65 17.55
N ASP A 63 2.06 -6.25 18.80
CA ASP A 63 3.16 -6.67 19.68
C ASP A 63 3.20 -8.19 19.85
N LYS A 64 2.04 -8.82 20.10
CA LYS A 64 1.94 -10.29 20.17
C LYS A 64 2.29 -10.96 18.85
N ARG A 65 1.86 -10.38 17.72
CA ARG A 65 2.24 -10.87 16.39
C ARG A 65 3.75 -10.82 16.20
N ASN A 66 4.39 -9.71 16.55
CA ASN A 66 5.84 -9.52 16.44
C ASN A 66 6.60 -10.53 17.31
N GLU A 67 6.15 -10.80 18.54
CA GLU A 67 6.77 -11.81 19.41
C GLU A 67 6.69 -13.23 18.82
N ILE A 68 5.58 -13.59 18.18
CA ILE A 68 5.44 -14.90 17.51
C ILE A 68 6.35 -14.97 16.28
N ILE A 69 6.32 -13.93 15.42
CA ILE A 69 7.10 -13.87 14.19
C ILE A 69 8.61 -13.99 14.46
N LYS A 70 9.13 -13.44 15.57
CA LYS A 70 10.55 -13.60 15.96
C LYS A 70 11.01 -15.05 16.07
N SER A 71 10.09 -15.99 16.29
CA SER A 71 10.39 -17.43 16.39
C SER A 71 10.33 -18.16 15.04
N ILE A 72 9.94 -17.47 13.96
CA ILE A 72 9.82 -18.01 12.61
C ILE A 72 10.99 -17.48 11.77
N PRO A 73 11.99 -18.33 11.43
CA PRO A 73 13.12 -17.91 10.61
C PRO A 73 12.68 -17.33 9.26
N ASP A 74 13.37 -16.29 8.80
CA ASP A 74 13.20 -15.67 7.48
C ASP A 74 11.77 -15.22 7.14
N PHE A 75 10.89 -15.09 8.14
CA PHE A 75 9.46 -14.79 7.93
C PHE A 75 9.23 -13.55 7.06
N TRP A 76 9.87 -12.43 7.39
CA TRP A 76 9.70 -11.19 6.64
C TRP A 76 10.32 -11.29 5.24
N LEU A 77 11.47 -11.93 5.08
CA LEU A 77 12.06 -12.15 3.75
C LEU A 77 11.08 -12.92 2.86
N ASN A 78 10.55 -14.06 3.35
CA ASN A 78 9.60 -14.87 2.60
C ASN A 78 8.31 -14.09 2.31
N ALA A 79 7.76 -13.35 3.29
CA ALA A 79 6.57 -12.56 3.08
C ALA A 79 6.77 -11.45 2.03
N PHE A 80 7.95 -10.84 1.94
CA PHE A 80 8.28 -9.89 0.87
C PHE A 80 8.41 -10.58 -0.50
N LEU A 81 9.06 -11.74 -0.56
CA LEU A 81 9.26 -12.49 -1.81
C LEU A 81 7.97 -13.09 -2.38
N SER A 82 7.03 -13.49 -1.51
CA SER A 82 5.73 -14.00 -1.94
C SER A 82 4.74 -12.88 -2.30
N HIS A 83 5.06 -11.61 -2.02
CA HIS A 83 4.19 -10.49 -2.36
C HIS A 83 4.39 -10.09 -3.83
N PRO A 84 3.33 -10.03 -4.68
CA PRO A 84 3.45 -9.84 -6.12
C PRO A 84 4.28 -8.64 -6.58
N THR A 85 4.13 -7.49 -5.90
CA THR A 85 4.85 -6.25 -6.25
C THR A 85 6.18 -6.10 -5.51
N LEU A 86 6.25 -6.46 -4.22
CA LEU A 86 7.44 -6.23 -3.40
C LEU A 86 8.58 -7.21 -3.72
N SER A 87 8.26 -8.38 -4.26
CA SER A 87 9.25 -9.38 -4.66
C SER A 87 10.17 -8.87 -5.77
N GLU A 88 9.62 -8.10 -6.71
CA GLU A 88 10.35 -7.49 -7.83
C GLU A 88 11.34 -6.39 -7.37
N LEU A 89 11.20 -5.90 -6.14
CA LEU A 89 12.02 -4.82 -5.59
C LEU A 89 13.27 -5.32 -4.85
N LEU A 90 13.33 -6.61 -4.50
CA LEU A 90 14.45 -7.19 -3.77
C LEU A 90 15.40 -7.92 -4.71
N ASN A 91 16.57 -7.34 -4.96
CA ASN A 91 17.63 -8.03 -5.68
C ASN A 91 18.38 -9.05 -4.82
N ASP A 92 19.28 -9.81 -5.44
CA ASP A 92 20.04 -10.89 -4.78
C ASP A 92 20.82 -10.44 -3.53
N GLU A 93 21.35 -9.21 -3.52
CA GLU A 93 22.08 -8.67 -2.37
C GLU A 93 21.11 -8.22 -1.26
N ASP A 94 19.99 -7.59 -1.62
CA ASP A 94 18.94 -7.22 -0.68
C ASP A 94 18.36 -8.44 0.00
N GLN A 95 18.09 -9.52 -0.73
CA GLN A 95 17.61 -10.78 -0.16
C GLN A 95 18.58 -11.33 0.90
N LYS A 96 19.90 -11.26 0.66
CA LYS A 96 20.91 -11.68 1.66
C LYS A 96 20.92 -10.78 2.89
N ILE A 97 20.65 -9.49 2.72
CA ILE A 97 20.50 -8.54 3.84
C ILE A 97 19.22 -8.84 4.62
N PHE A 98 18.11 -9.12 3.94
CA PHE A 98 16.80 -9.39 4.52
C PHE A 98 16.77 -10.69 5.33
N LYS A 99 17.71 -11.63 5.13
CA LYS A 99 17.93 -12.75 6.07
C LYS A 99 18.25 -12.29 7.51
N TYR A 100 18.71 -11.06 7.68
CA TYR A 100 18.96 -10.46 8.98
C TYR A 100 17.79 -9.60 9.49
N LEU A 101 16.72 -9.42 8.71
CA LEU A 101 15.53 -8.66 9.11
C LEU A 101 14.78 -9.42 10.20
N SER A 102 14.79 -8.88 11.42
CA SER A 102 14.20 -9.51 12.60
C SER A 102 12.77 -9.05 12.88
N SER A 103 12.45 -7.79 12.57
CA SER A 103 11.07 -7.31 12.57
C SER A 103 10.85 -6.18 11.58
N LEU A 104 9.63 -6.12 11.05
CA LEU A 104 9.03 -4.93 10.44
C LEU A 104 8.06 -4.33 11.45
N GLU A 105 7.98 -3.01 11.53
CA GLU A 105 7.05 -2.28 12.39
C GLU A 105 6.53 -1.07 11.62
N VAL A 106 5.21 -0.88 11.64
CA VAL A 106 4.58 0.36 11.14
C VAL A 106 3.80 0.99 12.28
N GLU A 107 4.21 2.19 12.65
CA GLU A 107 3.61 2.96 13.74
C GLU A 107 3.06 4.28 13.21
N ASP A 108 1.75 4.49 13.37
CA ASP A 108 1.15 5.80 13.14
C ASP A 108 1.63 6.80 14.19
N ASN A 109 1.74 8.07 13.81
CA ASN A 109 2.00 9.16 14.75
C ASN A 109 0.83 9.29 15.73
N LYS A 110 1.08 9.95 16.88
CA LYS A 110 0.04 10.17 17.92
C LYS A 110 -1.20 10.85 17.38
N ASP A 111 -0.99 11.83 16.50
CA ASP A 111 -2.02 12.30 15.60
C ASP A 111 -1.93 11.46 14.32
N VAL A 112 -2.90 10.56 14.11
CA VAL A 112 -2.86 9.58 13.02
C VAL A 112 -2.83 10.27 11.66
N LYS A 113 -3.40 11.48 11.56
CA LYS A 113 -3.37 12.30 10.35
C LYS A 113 -2.04 12.97 10.09
N SER A 114 -1.16 13.03 11.11
CA SER A 114 0.15 13.68 10.99
C SER A 114 1.23 12.76 10.39
N GLY A 115 0.89 11.50 10.09
CA GLY A 115 1.77 10.58 9.37
C GLY A 115 2.15 9.32 10.14
N TYR A 116 3.17 8.60 9.68
CA TYR A 116 3.54 7.29 10.18
C TYR A 116 5.04 7.01 9.95
N THR A 117 5.56 6.00 10.66
CA THR A 117 6.93 5.53 10.52
C THR A 117 6.96 4.04 10.21
N ILE A 118 7.67 3.68 9.14
CA ILE A 118 8.01 2.30 8.80
C ILE A 118 9.41 2.03 9.34
N THR A 119 9.58 0.95 10.09
CA THR A 119 10.81 0.55 10.75
C THR A 119 11.16 -0.89 10.39
N LEU A 120 12.36 -1.10 9.87
CA LEU A 120 12.97 -2.40 9.64
C LEU A 120 14.08 -2.60 10.69
N ASN A 121 13.92 -3.59 11.56
CA ASN A 121 14.90 -3.94 12.59
C ASN A 121 15.75 -5.12 12.11
N PHE A 122 17.06 -5.00 12.23
CA PHE A 122 18.02 -6.00 11.77
C PHE A 122 18.84 -6.58 12.92
N ASN A 123 19.06 -7.88 12.87
CA ASN A 123 20.10 -8.55 13.66
C ASN A 123 21.49 -8.08 13.20
N PRO A 124 22.54 -8.26 14.04
CA PRO A 124 23.91 -7.98 13.64
C PRO A 124 24.27 -8.66 12.32
N ASN A 125 24.66 -7.87 11.32
CA ASN A 125 24.87 -8.33 9.95
C ASN A 125 26.20 -7.78 9.36
N PRO A 126 26.75 -8.37 8.29
CA PRO A 126 28.03 -7.95 7.72
C PRO A 126 27.94 -6.74 6.77
N TYR A 127 26.76 -6.16 6.53
CA TYR A 127 26.52 -5.17 5.48
C TYR A 127 26.57 -3.73 5.99
N PHE A 128 25.93 -3.44 7.13
CA PHE A 128 25.90 -2.12 7.74
C PHE A 128 25.96 -2.21 9.27
N GLU A 129 26.14 -1.07 9.93
CA GLU A 129 26.22 -0.98 11.40
C GLU A 129 24.88 -0.79 12.09
N ASP A 130 23.90 -0.18 11.41
CA ASP A 130 22.61 0.14 12.00
C ASP A 130 21.80 -1.12 12.32
N SER A 131 21.19 -1.16 13.50
CA SER A 131 20.25 -2.22 13.88
C SER A 131 18.81 -1.91 13.50
N LYS A 132 18.54 -0.68 13.03
CA LYS A 132 17.23 -0.16 12.67
C LYS A 132 17.34 0.82 11.52
N LEU A 133 16.59 0.58 10.45
CA LEU A 133 16.36 1.53 9.37
C LEU A 133 14.90 1.99 9.44
N SER A 134 14.67 3.29 9.49
CA SER A 134 13.32 3.85 9.54
C SER A 134 13.11 4.87 8.45
N LYS A 135 11.89 4.90 7.89
CA LYS A 135 11.40 5.95 7.00
C LYS A 135 10.12 6.52 7.59
N THR A 136 10.11 7.82 7.85
CA THR A 136 9.04 8.55 8.51
C THR A 136 8.42 9.55 7.54
N PHE A 137 7.10 9.47 7.41
CA PHE A 137 6.26 10.37 6.64
C PHE A 137 5.53 11.28 7.61
N THR A 138 5.67 12.59 7.46
CA THR A 138 5.00 13.59 8.29
C THR A 138 4.13 14.48 7.42
N PHE A 139 2.82 14.41 7.62
CA PHE A 139 1.83 15.22 6.90
C PHE A 139 1.58 16.51 7.67
N ARG A 140 1.78 17.66 7.00
CA ARG A 140 1.58 18.99 7.58
C ARG A 140 0.22 19.54 7.17
N GLU A 141 -0.37 20.37 8.02
CA GLU A 141 -1.69 21.03 7.78
C GLU A 141 -1.71 21.87 6.49
N GLU A 142 -0.54 22.38 6.05
CA GLU A 142 -0.37 23.14 4.81
C GLU A 142 -0.42 22.26 3.54
N GLY A 143 -0.73 20.96 3.68
CA GLY A 143 -0.77 20.00 2.57
C GLY A 143 0.61 19.59 2.07
N THR A 144 1.68 19.79 2.87
CA THR A 144 3.04 19.36 2.52
C THR A 144 3.40 18.08 3.27
N THR A 145 4.08 17.17 2.59
CA THR A 145 4.59 15.92 3.18
C THR A 145 6.10 16.01 3.36
N GLU A 146 6.57 15.83 4.59
CA GLU A 146 8.00 15.70 4.89
C GLU A 146 8.37 14.23 5.05
N ILE A 147 9.39 13.80 4.31
CA ILE A 147 9.92 12.44 4.36
C ILE A 147 11.33 12.48 4.94
N THR A 148 11.55 11.68 5.99
CA THR A 148 12.88 11.50 6.58
C THR A 148 13.21 10.02 6.68
N ALA A 149 14.46 9.66 6.45
CA ALA A 149 14.90 8.27 6.53
C ALA A 149 16.25 8.15 7.25
N THR A 150 16.51 6.97 7.83
CA THR A 150 17.80 6.64 8.45
C THR A 150 18.87 6.52 7.38
N PRO A 151 19.94 7.35 7.40
CA PRO A 151 21.08 7.17 6.51
C PRO A 151 21.82 5.88 6.87
N ILE A 152 22.00 4.98 5.90
CA ILE A 152 22.61 3.67 6.12
C ILE A 152 24.12 3.79 6.28
N LYS A 153 24.66 3.30 7.41
CA LYS A 153 26.11 3.23 7.68
C LYS A 153 26.69 1.92 7.15
N TRP A 154 26.98 1.92 5.86
CA TRP A 154 27.56 0.77 5.17
C TRP A 154 28.95 0.40 5.71
N LYS A 155 29.20 -0.89 5.85
CA LYS A 155 30.53 -1.45 6.15
C LYS A 155 31.40 -1.43 4.89
N GLU A 156 32.71 -1.56 5.11
CA GLU A 156 33.70 -1.47 4.04
C GLU A 156 33.39 -2.42 2.86
N GLY A 157 33.25 -1.85 1.67
CA GLY A 157 32.97 -2.61 0.43
C GLY A 157 31.55 -3.15 0.29
N LYS A 158 30.59 -2.72 1.13
CA LYS A 158 29.20 -3.20 1.15
C LYS A 158 28.14 -2.18 0.75
N GLY A 159 28.54 -0.93 0.49
CA GLY A 159 27.61 0.11 0.05
C GLY A 159 27.04 -0.10 -1.36
N ILE A 160 25.86 0.47 -1.61
CA ILE A 160 25.24 0.48 -2.94
C ILE A 160 26.13 1.29 -3.90
N PRO A 161 26.46 0.79 -5.11
CA PRO A 161 27.29 1.51 -6.07
C PRO A 161 26.65 2.75 -6.73
N ASN A 162 25.49 3.21 -6.27
CA ASN A 162 24.76 4.34 -6.85
C ASN A 162 24.99 5.62 -6.03
N GLY A 163 25.86 6.50 -6.52
CA GLY A 163 25.92 7.88 -6.01
C GLY A 163 27.19 8.70 -6.25
N ASP A 164 28.31 8.11 -6.67
CA ASP A 164 29.42 8.94 -7.14
C ASP A 164 29.11 9.45 -8.55
N ASN A 165 28.94 10.77 -8.65
CA ASN A 165 28.80 11.54 -9.87
C ASN A 165 30.06 11.39 -10.76
N HIS A 166 30.20 10.23 -11.39
CA HIS A 166 31.12 10.04 -12.50
C HIS A 166 30.35 10.23 -13.79
N GLU A 167 30.42 11.46 -14.32
CA GLU A 167 30.25 11.75 -15.74
C GLU A 167 31.13 10.80 -16.57
N LYS A 168 30.61 9.64 -16.95
CA LYS A 168 31.20 8.80 -17.99
C LYS A 168 30.21 8.69 -19.12
N LYS A 169 30.49 9.51 -20.14
CA LYS A 169 29.95 9.44 -21.49
C LYS A 169 29.97 8.00 -22.01
N GLY A 170 28.82 7.58 -22.55
CA GLY A 170 28.76 6.61 -23.65
C GLY A 170 28.94 5.15 -23.26
N ASN A 171 27.83 4.48 -22.99
CA ASN A 171 27.37 3.25 -23.66
C ASN A 171 26.12 2.78 -22.92
N LYS A 172 25.21 2.11 -23.65
CA LYS A 172 23.94 1.58 -23.13
C LYS A 172 24.19 0.92 -21.76
N ARG A 173 23.71 1.56 -20.70
CA ARG A 173 23.83 1.03 -19.34
C ARG A 173 23.03 -0.29 -19.31
N PRO A 174 23.57 -1.38 -18.78
CA PRO A 174 22.70 -2.49 -18.37
C PRO A 174 21.64 -1.94 -17.40
N PRO A 175 20.46 -2.59 -17.28
CA PRO A 175 19.48 -2.20 -16.27
C PRO A 175 20.22 -2.05 -14.95
N VAL A 176 20.14 -0.85 -14.34
CA VAL A 176 20.73 -0.66 -13.03
C VAL A 176 19.90 -1.53 -12.11
N ASP A 177 20.53 -2.55 -11.55
CA ASP A 177 19.96 -3.33 -10.47
C ASP A 177 19.78 -2.37 -9.27
N VAL A 178 18.54 -1.88 -9.09
CA VAL A 178 18.21 -0.88 -8.08
C VAL A 178 17.94 -1.64 -6.79
N SER A 179 18.80 -1.44 -5.79
CA SER A 179 18.59 -2.02 -4.46
C SER A 179 17.40 -1.36 -3.76
N PHE A 180 16.55 -2.17 -3.12
CA PHE A 180 15.47 -1.72 -2.24
C PHE A 180 15.97 -0.71 -1.20
N LEU A 181 17.19 -0.88 -0.69
CA LEU A 181 17.75 -0.02 0.33
C LEU A 181 18.04 1.41 -0.14
N SER A 182 17.98 1.69 -1.45
CA SER A 182 17.98 3.07 -1.95
C SER A 182 16.73 3.85 -1.53
N TRP A 183 15.64 3.17 -1.19
CA TRP A 183 14.40 3.80 -0.68
C TRP A 183 14.63 4.62 0.61
N PHE A 184 15.68 4.31 1.39
CA PHE A 184 16.10 5.09 2.56
C PHE A 184 17.04 6.27 2.22
N CYS A 185 17.54 6.34 0.99
CA CYS A 185 18.32 7.48 0.48
C CYS A 185 17.42 8.47 -0.27
N ASP A 186 16.37 7.96 -0.92
CA ASP A 186 15.43 8.71 -1.74
C ASP A 186 14.40 9.44 -0.86
N CYS A 187 14.83 10.57 -0.29
CA CYS A 187 14.01 11.49 0.51
C CYS A 187 13.75 12.81 -0.22
N GLU A 188 13.80 12.84 -1.55
CA GLU A 188 13.63 14.08 -2.33
C GLU A 188 12.30 14.75 -1.99
N GLN A 189 12.37 15.86 -1.26
CA GLN A 189 11.30 16.85 -1.16
C GLN A 189 11.15 17.44 -2.56
N LYS A 190 10.21 16.93 -3.34
CA LYS A 190 9.75 17.65 -4.53
C LYS A 190 8.93 18.82 -4.01
N ASP A 191 9.59 19.95 -3.77
CA ASP A 191 9.04 21.23 -3.27
C ASP A 191 7.80 21.74 -4.06
N ASP A 192 7.40 21.08 -5.15
CA ASP A 192 6.35 21.51 -6.08
C ASP A 192 5.11 20.59 -6.15
N MET A 193 5.03 19.51 -5.37
CA MET A 193 3.85 18.61 -5.37
C MET A 193 3.31 18.39 -3.96
N ALA A 194 2.08 18.87 -3.72
CA ALA A 194 1.35 18.72 -2.46
C ALA A 194 1.10 17.25 -2.06
N ASP A 195 1.13 16.32 -3.02
CA ASP A 195 0.85 14.90 -2.76
C ASP A 195 2.08 14.05 -3.11
N ILE A 196 2.99 13.86 -2.15
CA ILE A 196 4.05 12.86 -2.28
C ILE A 196 3.44 11.49 -2.00
N HIS A 197 3.11 10.77 -3.07
CA HIS A 197 2.65 9.38 -3.03
C HIS A 197 3.86 8.45 -3.15
N ASP A 198 4.18 7.73 -2.07
CA ASP A 198 5.23 6.71 -2.04
C ASP A 198 4.54 5.34 -2.06
N GLU A 199 4.35 4.79 -3.26
CA GLU A 199 3.66 3.51 -3.51
C GLU A 199 4.25 2.36 -2.67
N LEU A 200 5.57 2.38 -2.44
CA LEU A 200 6.23 1.35 -1.63
C LEU A 200 5.86 1.46 -0.15
N ALA A 201 5.77 2.68 0.37
CA ALA A 201 5.33 2.90 1.75
C ALA A 201 3.88 2.40 1.95
N GLU A 202 3.01 2.63 0.98
CA GLU A 202 1.60 2.21 1.03
C GLU A 202 1.45 0.69 0.91
N LEU A 203 2.17 0.04 0.00
CA LEU A 203 2.21 -1.43 -0.08
C LEU A 203 2.69 -2.05 1.23
N ILE A 204 3.73 -1.48 1.85
CA ILE A 204 4.20 -1.98 3.13
C ILE A 204 3.17 -1.75 4.23
N LYS A 205 2.59 -0.54 4.34
CA LYS A 205 1.72 -0.15 5.45
C LYS A 205 0.32 -0.79 5.37
N ASP A 206 -0.33 -0.66 4.22
CA ASP A 206 -1.75 -0.97 4.07
C ASP A 206 -1.99 -2.42 3.60
N ASP A 207 -0.99 -3.05 2.98
CA ASP A 207 -1.08 -4.43 2.50
C ASP A 207 -0.21 -5.39 3.35
N LEU A 208 1.12 -5.39 3.13
CA LEU A 208 2.03 -6.37 3.75
C LEU A 208 1.96 -6.34 5.29
N TRP A 209 2.04 -5.17 5.91
CA TRP A 209 1.98 -5.02 7.37
C TRP A 209 0.61 -5.37 7.93
N SER A 210 -0.46 -5.13 7.17
CA SER A 210 -1.83 -5.41 7.60
C SER A 210 -2.03 -6.90 7.84
N ASN A 211 -1.59 -7.75 6.90
CA ASN A 211 -1.71 -9.20 7.03
C ASN A 211 -0.57 -9.96 6.32
N PRO A 212 0.65 -10.02 6.90
CA PRO A 212 1.80 -10.63 6.23
C PRO A 212 1.70 -12.15 6.09
N LEU A 213 0.83 -12.79 6.88
CA LEU A 213 0.69 -14.25 6.90
C LEU A 213 0.10 -14.79 5.60
N ILE A 214 -0.72 -14.00 4.87
CA ILE A 214 -1.27 -14.44 3.58
C ILE A 214 -0.16 -14.63 2.55
N TYR A 215 0.86 -13.77 2.57
CA TYR A 215 2.01 -13.86 1.68
C TYR A 215 2.93 -14.98 2.12
N PHE A 216 3.22 -15.09 3.42
CA PHE A 216 4.04 -16.18 3.94
C PHE A 216 3.46 -17.58 3.66
N ASN A 217 2.13 -17.73 3.67
CA ASN A 217 1.45 -19.00 3.39
C ASN A 217 1.18 -19.24 1.89
N SER A 218 1.42 -18.24 1.04
CA SER A 218 1.34 -18.43 -0.41
C SER A 218 2.56 -19.26 -0.81
N GLU A 219 2.42 -20.58 -0.78
CA GLU A 219 3.43 -21.51 -1.29
C GLU A 219 3.84 -21.02 -2.69
N GLU A 220 5.13 -20.73 -2.88
CA GLU A 220 5.67 -20.78 -4.24
C GLU A 220 5.50 -22.24 -4.71
N PRO A 221 5.04 -22.49 -5.95
CA PRO A 221 5.07 -23.83 -6.48
C PRO A 221 6.53 -24.30 -6.45
N ASP A 222 6.79 -25.35 -5.66
CA ASP A 222 8.09 -25.99 -5.58
C ASP A 222 8.52 -26.34 -7.01
N GLU A 223 9.57 -25.70 -7.55
CA GLU A 223 10.11 -26.00 -8.87
C GLU A 223 10.73 -27.41 -8.94
N GLU A 224 10.70 -28.17 -7.84
CA GLU A 224 11.21 -29.54 -7.72
C GLU A 224 10.20 -30.64 -8.13
N ASP A 225 8.91 -30.34 -8.35
CA ASP A 225 7.88 -31.33 -8.74
C ASP A 225 7.63 -31.43 -10.27
N ALA A 226 8.46 -30.79 -11.10
CA ALA A 226 8.29 -30.75 -12.55
C ALA A 226 9.15 -31.76 -13.34
N ASP A 227 9.66 -32.81 -12.70
CA ASP A 227 10.44 -33.85 -13.40
C ASP A 227 10.32 -35.21 -12.70
N ASP A 228 9.19 -35.89 -12.88
CA ASP A 228 9.13 -37.35 -12.77
C ASP A 228 8.00 -37.92 -13.65
N GLU A 229 8.38 -38.19 -14.90
CA GLU A 229 8.11 -39.44 -15.63
C GLU A 229 6.69 -40.04 -15.60
N ALA A 230 5.99 -39.91 -16.73
CA ALA A 230 5.14 -40.98 -17.24
C ALA A 230 5.09 -40.93 -18.78
N ASP A 231 6.22 -41.32 -19.40
CA ASP A 231 6.22 -41.87 -20.75
C ASP A 231 5.78 -43.35 -20.71
N ASP A 232 5.03 -43.72 -21.74
CA ASP A 232 4.74 -45.07 -22.25
C ASP A 232 3.82 -46.04 -21.47
N GLU A 233 2.61 -46.26 -21.98
CA GLU A 233 2.37 -47.33 -22.96
C GLU A 233 0.92 -47.31 -23.44
N GLU A 234 0.75 -47.05 -24.74
CA GLU A 234 -0.46 -47.39 -25.46
C GLU A 234 -0.65 -48.92 -25.50
N LYS A 235 -1.81 -49.40 -25.05
CA LYS A 235 -2.42 -50.63 -25.59
C LYS A 235 -3.92 -50.47 -25.75
N ASP A 236 -4.32 -50.25 -27.00
CA ASP A 236 -5.57 -50.71 -27.57
C ASP A 236 -5.78 -52.20 -27.28
N GLU A 237 -6.98 -52.58 -26.83
CA GLU A 237 -7.63 -53.82 -27.27
C GLU A 237 -9.16 -53.70 -27.12
N ASP A 238 -9.75 -53.39 -28.28
CA ASP A 238 -11.06 -53.69 -28.86
C ASP A 238 -12.03 -54.64 -28.11
N ASP A 239 -13.27 -54.13 -27.98
CA ASP A 239 -14.57 -54.74 -28.28
C ASP A 239 -14.83 -56.23 -27.96
N SER A 240 -15.80 -56.48 -27.09
CA SER A 240 -16.92 -57.40 -27.40
C SER A 240 -18.08 -57.22 -26.41
N GLU A 241 -19.21 -56.79 -26.94
CA GLU A 241 -20.54 -56.97 -26.34
C GLU A 241 -20.84 -58.46 -26.10
N GLU A 242 -21.58 -58.78 -25.04
CA GLU A 242 -22.87 -59.49 -25.18
C GLU A 242 -23.65 -59.50 -23.85
N GLU A 243 -24.95 -59.28 -24.00
CA GLU A 243 -26.02 -59.33 -23.03
C GLU A 243 -26.21 -60.73 -22.43
N ASP A 244 -26.65 -60.83 -21.17
CA ASP A 244 -27.73 -61.77 -20.81
C ASP A 244 -28.40 -61.35 -19.49
N ASP A 245 -29.55 -60.70 -19.69
CA ASP A 245 -30.87 -60.86 -19.08
C ASP A 245 -31.15 -61.71 -17.82
N GLU A 246 -32.28 -61.33 -17.21
CA GLU A 246 -33.19 -62.07 -16.29
C GLU A 246 -32.79 -62.24 -14.81
N GLU A 247 -33.61 -62.02 -13.77
CA GLU A 247 -34.96 -61.49 -13.46
C GLU A 247 -34.91 -61.18 -11.93
N GLY A 248 -35.63 -60.25 -11.30
CA GLY A 248 -37.09 -60.21 -11.09
C GLY A 248 -37.41 -60.15 -9.59
N ASP A 249 -38.28 -59.20 -9.21
CA ASP A 249 -39.08 -59.05 -7.97
C ASP A 249 -38.36 -58.94 -6.59
N ASP A 250 -38.80 -58.14 -5.62
CA ASP A 250 -40.20 -57.85 -5.26
C ASP A 250 -40.36 -56.55 -4.45
N GLU A 251 -41.59 -56.05 -4.44
CA GLU A 251 -42.12 -54.81 -3.86
C GLU A 251 -42.00 -54.65 -2.32
N GLU A 252 -41.79 -53.41 -1.86
CA GLU A 252 -42.49 -52.88 -0.67
C GLU A 252 -42.95 -51.44 -0.94
N GLY A 253 -44.27 -51.19 -0.98
CA GLY A 253 -44.76 -49.84 -1.29
C GLY A 253 -46.27 -49.58 -1.29
N ASN A 254 -46.95 -49.93 -0.19
CA ASN A 254 -48.21 -49.32 0.31
C ASN A 254 -49.53 -49.51 -0.47
#